data_AF-A0A7W1K5S6-F1
#
_entry.id   AF-A0A7W1K5S6-F1
#
_cell.length_a   1.000
_cell.length_b   1.000
_cell.length_c   1.000
_cell.angle_alpha   90.00
_cell.angle_beta   90.00
_cell.angle_gamma   90.00
#
_symmetry.space_group_name_H-M   'P 1'
#
loop_
_entity.id
_entity.type
_entity.pdbx_description
1 polymer ?
#
loop_
_entity_poly.entity_id
_entity_poly.type
_entity_poly.pdbx_seq_one_letter_code
_entity_poly.pdbx_strand_id
1 'polypeptide(L)'
;GRPPRVQADITFDWPTWAQTAYRSWYIGEPADEAPRIEIEIVMRIQRLAAMPDVKPVLAALPDSSPPIGNERLERSSPTVEIAFNRELEAEDWALEVSYEGSYELDEATLADGSILDDHFSAMGGWIASTLVRLGDLKLDFLPADEDGDQR
;
A
#
# COMPACT_ATOMS: atom_id res chain seq x y z
N GLY A 1 -4.73 17.71 -7.90
CA GLY A 1 -4.12 18.82 -7.14
C GLY A 1 -2.80 18.34 -6.59
N ARG A 2 -1.98 19.26 -6.10
CA ARG A 2 -0.86 18.93 -5.22
C ARG A 2 -1.27 19.32 -3.79
N PRO A 3 -1.04 18.46 -2.78
CA PRO A 3 -0.81 17.02 -2.89
C PRO A 3 -1.89 16.25 -3.68
N PRO A 4 -1.55 15.04 -4.19
CA PRO A 4 -2.50 14.21 -4.94
C PRO A 4 -3.73 13.88 -4.09
N ARG A 5 -4.90 13.74 -4.73
CA ARG A 5 -6.15 13.39 -4.02
C ARG A 5 -6.23 11.91 -3.66
N VAL A 6 -5.57 11.07 -4.45
CA VAL A 6 -5.47 9.62 -4.22
C VAL A 6 -4.00 9.25 -4.39
N GLN A 7 -3.46 8.46 -3.48
CA GLN A 7 -2.10 7.94 -3.52
C GLN A 7 -2.06 6.48 -3.07
N ALA A 8 -1.00 5.79 -3.47
CA ALA A 8 -0.66 4.48 -2.95
C ALA A 8 0.78 4.54 -2.43
N ASP A 9 0.96 4.18 -1.17
CA ASP A 9 2.27 4.02 -0.55
C ASP A 9 2.56 2.52 -0.45
N ILE A 10 3.75 2.09 -0.90
CA ILE A 10 4.15 0.69 -0.96
C ILE A 10 5.38 0.52 -0.08
N THR A 11 5.28 -0.37 0.90
CA THR A 11 6.36 -0.69 1.83
C THR A 11 6.78 -2.15 1.63
N PHE A 12 8.09 -2.35 1.52
CA PHE A 12 8.70 -3.67 1.55
C PHE A 12 9.64 -3.72 2.74
N ASP A 13 9.24 -4.45 3.77
CA ASP A 13 9.98 -4.57 5.01
C ASP A 13 10.73 -5.89 5.05
N TRP A 14 12.00 -5.78 5.45
CA TRP A 14 12.84 -6.94 5.69
C TRP A 14 13.28 -6.97 7.15
N PRO A 15 12.48 -7.60 8.03
CA PRO A 15 12.74 -7.61 9.46
C PRO A 15 14.04 -8.35 9.80
N THR A 16 14.58 -8.11 10.99
CA THR A 16 15.87 -8.69 11.43
C THR A 16 15.91 -10.22 11.33
N TRP A 17 14.79 -10.89 11.57
CA TRP A 17 14.70 -12.34 11.47
C TRP A 17 14.84 -12.82 10.01
N ALA A 18 14.24 -12.12 9.05
CA ALA A 18 14.32 -12.46 7.62
C ALA A 18 15.73 -12.20 7.06
N GLN A 19 16.39 -11.13 7.52
CA GLN A 19 17.79 -10.87 7.19
C GLN A 19 18.71 -11.96 7.73
N THR A 20 18.42 -12.47 8.93
CA THR A 20 19.17 -13.59 9.53
C THR A 20 18.99 -14.86 8.72
N ALA A 21 17.75 -15.20 8.35
CA ALA A 21 17.43 -16.36 7.52
C ALA A 21 18.15 -16.31 6.15
N TYR A 22 18.14 -15.15 5.49
CA TYR A 22 18.86 -14.96 4.23
C TYR A 22 20.37 -15.18 4.38
N ARG A 23 20.98 -14.70 5.48
CA ARG A 23 22.41 -14.92 5.76
C ARG A 23 22.74 -16.38 5.96
N SER A 24 21.92 -17.11 6.73
CA SER A 24 22.10 -18.55 6.94
C SER A 24 22.03 -19.31 5.61
N TRP A 25 21.01 -19.03 4.78
CA TRP A 25 20.90 -19.59 3.45
C TRP A 25 22.15 -19.31 2.59
N TYR A 26 22.60 -18.04 2.54
CA TYR A 26 23.73 -17.62 1.71
C TYR A 26 25.05 -18.34 2.05
N ILE A 27 25.26 -18.71 3.32
CA ILE A 27 26.45 -19.44 3.78
C ILE A 27 26.24 -20.96 3.85
N GLY A 28 25.07 -21.46 3.43
CA GLY A 28 24.72 -22.89 3.44
C GLY A 28 24.45 -23.46 4.83
N GLU A 29 24.14 -22.61 5.81
CA GLU A 29 23.66 -23.03 7.13
C GLU A 29 22.17 -23.35 7.06
N PRO A 30 21.70 -24.37 7.79
CA PRO A 30 20.27 -24.64 7.91
C PRO A 30 19.56 -23.45 8.55
N ALA A 31 18.46 -23.02 7.95
CA ALA A 31 17.55 -22.03 8.51
C ALA A 31 16.23 -22.73 8.91
N ASP A 32 15.68 -22.34 10.05
CA ASP A 32 14.40 -22.88 10.54
C ASP A 32 13.21 -22.42 9.68
N GLU A 33 13.29 -21.21 9.11
CA GLU A 33 12.30 -20.62 8.22
C GLU A 33 13.00 -19.96 7.02
N ALA A 34 12.33 -19.95 5.86
CA ALA A 34 12.80 -19.21 4.69
C ALA A 34 12.71 -17.69 4.93
N PRO A 35 13.63 -16.89 4.38
CA PRO A 35 13.51 -15.44 4.45
C PRO A 35 12.24 -14.99 3.72
N ARG A 36 11.51 -14.04 4.31
CA ARG A 36 10.29 -13.48 3.72
C ARG A 36 10.34 -11.95 3.70
N ILE A 37 9.69 -11.35 2.72
CA ILE A 37 9.51 -9.90 2.61
C ILE A 37 8.10 -9.59 3.14
N GLU A 38 8.01 -8.70 4.12
CA GLU A 38 6.72 -8.17 4.59
C GLU A 38 6.30 -7.04 3.65
N ILE A 39 5.04 -7.04 3.22
CA ILE A 39 4.54 -6.13 2.19
C ILE A 39 3.31 -5.42 2.73
N GLU A 40 3.31 -4.10 2.63
CA GLU A 40 2.16 -3.25 2.91
C GLU A 40 1.90 -2.33 1.71
N ILE A 41 0.63 -2.21 1.34
CA ILE A 41 0.18 -1.21 0.36
C ILE A 41 -0.94 -0.39 0.98
N VAL A 42 -0.69 0.88 1.24
CA VAL A 42 -1.68 1.82 1.77
C VAL A 42 -2.31 2.60 0.63
N MET A 43 -3.62 2.43 0.44
CA MET A 43 -4.41 3.25 -0.47
C MET A 43 -5.00 4.42 0.33
N ARG A 44 -4.59 5.65 0.00
CA ARG A 44 -5.04 6.86 0.70
C ARG A 44 -5.81 7.80 -0.23
N ILE A 45 -6.98 8.23 0.21
CA ILE A 45 -7.73 9.37 -0.35
C ILE A 45 -7.56 10.53 0.62
N GLN A 46 -7.13 11.70 0.15
CA GLN A 46 -6.80 12.84 1.01
C GLN A 46 -7.30 14.16 0.44
N ARG A 47 -7.18 15.23 1.24
CA ARG A 47 -7.73 16.56 0.96
C ARG A 47 -9.26 16.55 0.84
N LEU A 48 -9.93 15.73 1.63
CA LEU A 48 -11.38 15.71 1.68
C LEU A 48 -11.86 16.92 2.47
N ALA A 49 -12.93 17.56 2.00
CA ALA A 49 -13.50 18.77 2.63
C ALA A 49 -14.43 18.45 3.81
N ALA A 50 -14.77 17.18 4.00
CA ALA A 50 -15.63 16.69 5.07
C ALA A 50 -15.37 15.19 5.31
N MET A 51 -15.96 14.67 6.40
CA MET A 51 -15.99 13.24 6.69
C MET A 51 -16.55 12.44 5.49
N PRO A 52 -15.78 11.51 4.90
CA PRO A 52 -16.24 10.73 3.76
C PRO A 52 -17.24 9.64 4.14
N ASP A 53 -18.14 9.28 3.22
CA ASP A 53 -18.84 7.99 3.29
C ASP A 53 -17.86 6.87 2.91
N VAL A 54 -17.62 5.96 3.86
CA VAL A 54 -16.66 4.86 3.74
C VAL A 54 -17.17 3.75 2.83
N LYS A 55 -18.49 3.55 2.74
CA LYS A 55 -19.10 2.44 1.99
C LYS A 55 -18.74 2.44 0.49
N PRO A 56 -18.90 3.55 -0.26
CA PRO A 56 -18.54 3.58 -1.68
C PRO A 56 -17.03 3.36 -1.90
N VAL A 57 -16.19 3.78 -0.95
CA VAL A 57 -14.74 3.54 -1.01
C VAL A 57 -14.44 2.05 -0.88
N LEU A 58 -14.98 1.38 0.15
CA LEU A 58 -14.79 -0.06 0.31
C LEU A 58 -15.39 -0.88 -0.84
N ALA A 59 -16.48 -0.42 -1.45
CA ALA A 59 -17.06 -1.08 -2.63
C ALA A 59 -16.16 -0.99 -3.87
N ALA A 60 -15.28 0.02 -3.95
CA ALA A 60 -14.32 0.19 -5.04
C ALA A 60 -13.04 -0.65 -4.83
N LEU A 61 -12.79 -1.11 -3.61
CA LEU A 61 -11.58 -1.81 -3.20
C LEU A 61 -11.81 -3.33 -3.09
N PRO A 62 -11.06 -4.17 -3.82
CA PRO A 62 -11.11 -5.63 -3.66
C PRO A 62 -10.73 -6.06 -2.23
N ASP A 63 -11.21 -7.22 -1.77
CA ASP A 63 -10.87 -7.73 -0.43
C ASP A 63 -9.42 -8.25 -0.34
N SER A 64 -8.81 -8.64 -1.48
CA SER A 64 -7.43 -9.15 -1.55
C SER A 64 -6.73 -8.68 -2.83
N SER A 65 -5.39 -8.63 -2.81
CA SER A 65 -4.58 -8.38 -4.00
C SER A 65 -4.65 -9.55 -5.01
N PRO A 66 -4.14 -9.38 -6.24
CA PRO A 66 -3.70 -10.50 -7.07
C PRO A 66 -2.69 -11.39 -6.31
N PRO A 67 -2.50 -12.65 -6.74
CA PRO A 67 -1.46 -13.50 -6.17
C PRO A 67 -0.09 -12.86 -6.30
N ILE A 68 0.73 -13.00 -5.26
CA ILE A 68 2.17 -12.72 -5.27
C ILE A 68 2.85 -14.04 -4.89
N GLY A 69 3.30 -14.78 -5.89
CA GLY A 69 3.63 -16.20 -5.70
C GLY A 69 2.37 -16.99 -5.30
N ASN A 70 2.43 -17.65 -4.15
CA ASN A 70 1.30 -18.43 -3.60
C ASN A 70 0.44 -17.64 -2.59
N GLU A 71 0.85 -16.43 -2.24
CA GLU A 71 0.20 -15.61 -1.21
C GLU A 71 -0.62 -14.47 -1.83
N ARG A 72 -1.41 -13.78 -0.99
CA ARG A 72 -2.12 -12.54 -1.33
C ARG A 72 -1.96 -11.54 -0.20
N LEU A 73 -2.08 -10.26 -0.52
CA LEU A 73 -2.24 -9.21 0.47
C LEU A 73 -3.72 -9.09 0.82
N GLU A 74 -4.02 -9.07 2.10
CA GLU A 74 -5.38 -9.00 2.63
C GLU A 74 -5.72 -7.56 3.01
N ARG A 75 -6.92 -7.12 2.64
CA ARG A 75 -7.38 -5.75 2.91
C ARG A 75 -7.75 -5.58 4.38
N SER A 76 -7.22 -4.53 5.01
CA SER A 76 -7.56 -4.15 6.38
C SER A 76 -8.90 -3.40 6.48
N SER A 77 -9.28 -3.05 7.71
CA SER A 77 -10.40 -2.12 7.95
C SER A 77 -9.98 -0.69 7.61
N PRO A 78 -10.90 0.15 7.09
CA PRO A 78 -10.58 1.53 6.76
C PRO A 78 -10.35 2.38 8.02
N THR A 79 -9.45 3.34 7.90
CA THR A 79 -9.23 4.40 8.90
C THR A 79 -9.53 5.75 8.29
N VAL A 80 -10.09 6.67 9.09
CA VAL A 80 -10.25 8.07 8.69
C VAL A 80 -9.42 8.94 9.62
N GLU A 81 -8.53 9.74 9.03
CA GLU A 81 -7.72 10.75 9.69
C GLU A 81 -8.37 12.12 9.55
N ILE A 82 -8.28 12.94 10.59
CA ILE A 82 -8.76 14.32 10.62
C ILE A 82 -7.60 15.22 10.99
N ALA A 83 -7.26 16.15 10.09
CA ALA A 83 -6.34 17.23 10.38
C ALA A 83 -7.08 18.41 10.99
N PHE A 84 -6.47 19.05 11.99
CA PHE A 84 -7.02 20.24 12.65
C PHE A 84 -6.07 21.42 12.47
N ASN A 85 -6.62 22.60 12.22
CA ASN A 85 -5.87 23.83 12.16
C ASN A 85 -5.44 24.29 13.58
N ARG A 86 -4.79 25.46 13.67
CA ARG A 86 -4.29 26.01 14.94
C ARG A 86 -5.41 26.34 15.93
N GLU A 87 -6.60 26.62 15.42
CA GLU A 87 -7.80 26.93 16.16
C GLU A 87 -8.57 25.65 16.59
N LEU A 88 -8.04 24.46 16.29
CA LEU A 88 -8.64 23.15 16.55
C LEU A 88 -9.96 22.92 15.79
N GLU A 89 -10.10 23.57 14.63
CA GLU A 89 -11.17 23.30 13.68
C GLU A 89 -10.68 22.30 12.64
N ALA A 90 -11.55 21.37 12.22
CA ALA A 90 -11.19 20.37 11.22
C ALA A 90 -10.89 21.05 9.88
N GLU A 91 -9.68 20.83 9.37
CA GLU A 91 -9.14 21.47 8.17
C GLU A 91 -9.29 20.57 6.94
N ASP A 92 -8.92 19.29 7.08
CA ASP A 92 -9.10 18.29 6.05
C ASP A 92 -9.21 16.86 6.61
N TRP A 93 -9.75 15.96 5.80
CA TRP A 93 -9.88 14.54 6.11
C TRP A 93 -9.11 13.70 5.11
N ALA A 94 -8.64 12.55 5.58
CA ALA A 94 -8.13 11.49 4.73
C ALA A 94 -8.72 10.14 5.13
N LEU A 95 -8.88 9.25 4.16
CA LEU A 95 -9.31 7.88 4.37
C LEU A 95 -8.25 6.94 3.81
N GLU A 96 -7.88 5.95 4.62
CA GLU A 96 -6.87 4.96 4.29
C GLU A 96 -7.42 3.55 4.40
N VAL A 97 -6.93 2.67 3.52
CA VAL A 97 -7.11 1.23 3.59
C VAL A 97 -5.78 0.58 3.23
N SER A 98 -5.26 -0.29 4.10
CA SER A 98 -4.04 -1.06 3.83
C SER A 98 -4.35 -2.43 3.24
N TYR A 99 -3.39 -2.97 2.51
CA TYR A 99 -3.30 -4.38 2.12
C TYR A 99 -2.00 -4.92 2.66
N GLU A 100 -2.06 -5.96 3.47
CA GLU A 100 -0.91 -6.50 4.20
C GLU A 100 -0.72 -7.98 3.91
N GLY A 101 0.53 -8.41 3.86
CA GLY A 101 0.88 -9.81 3.67
C GLY A 101 2.37 -10.01 3.60
N SER A 102 2.79 -11.19 3.16
CA SER A 102 4.20 -11.50 3.04
C SER A 102 4.50 -12.33 1.80
N TYR A 103 5.73 -12.25 1.32
CA TYR A 103 6.24 -13.04 0.22
C TYR A 103 7.44 -13.86 0.69
N GLU A 104 7.28 -15.19 0.73
CA GLU A 104 8.37 -16.11 1.07
C GLU A 104 9.34 -16.25 -0.11
N LEU A 105 10.62 -16.08 0.16
CA LEU A 105 11.69 -16.32 -0.81
C LEU A 105 12.10 -17.79 -0.69
N ASP A 106 11.51 -18.63 -1.53
CA ASP A 106 11.90 -20.03 -1.63
C ASP A 106 13.29 -20.21 -2.29
N GLU A 107 13.80 -21.44 -2.28
CA GLU A 107 15.12 -21.76 -2.84
C GLU A 107 15.28 -21.29 -4.30
N ALA A 108 14.23 -21.46 -5.11
CA ALA A 108 14.25 -21.08 -6.51
C ALA A 108 14.33 -19.56 -6.67
N THR A 109 13.53 -18.81 -5.91
CA THR A 109 13.52 -17.35 -5.93
C THR A 109 14.83 -16.76 -5.37
N LEU A 110 15.41 -17.39 -4.35
CA LEU A 110 16.70 -16.98 -3.79
C LEU A 110 17.85 -17.21 -4.79
N ALA A 111 17.81 -18.31 -5.54
CA ALA A 111 18.78 -18.62 -6.57
C ALA A 111 18.61 -17.76 -7.84
N ASP A 112 17.37 -17.42 -8.20
CA ASP A 112 17.02 -16.62 -9.37
C ASP A 112 16.00 -15.53 -9.02
N GLY A 113 16.51 -14.34 -8.75
CA GLY A 113 15.69 -13.17 -8.41
C GLY A 113 14.78 -12.68 -9.53
N SER A 114 14.95 -13.13 -10.79
CA SER A 114 14.04 -12.74 -11.87
C SER A 114 12.63 -13.34 -11.71
N ILE A 115 12.48 -14.41 -10.92
CA ILE A 115 11.18 -14.99 -10.57
C ILE A 115 10.28 -13.98 -9.83
N LEU A 116 10.87 -13.03 -9.10
CA LEU A 116 10.11 -11.94 -8.46
C LEU A 116 9.36 -11.10 -9.49
N ASP A 117 9.94 -10.86 -10.68
CA ASP A 117 9.29 -10.05 -11.70
C ASP A 117 7.96 -10.70 -12.16
N ASP A 118 7.95 -12.02 -12.32
CA ASP A 118 6.75 -12.78 -12.69
C ASP A 118 5.71 -12.73 -11.57
N HIS A 119 6.12 -12.95 -10.32
CA HIS A 119 5.24 -12.95 -9.16
C HIS A 119 4.64 -11.58 -8.84
N PHE A 120 5.37 -10.49 -9.10
CA PHE A 120 4.90 -9.12 -8.88
C PHE A 120 4.32 -8.46 -10.13
N SER A 121 4.36 -9.11 -11.29
CA SER A 121 3.95 -8.54 -12.59
C SER A 121 2.55 -7.93 -12.58
N ALA A 122 1.60 -8.57 -11.88
CA ALA A 122 0.21 -8.12 -11.80
C ALA A 122 0.00 -6.92 -10.84
N MET A 123 0.93 -6.68 -9.91
CA MET A 123 0.76 -5.69 -8.84
C MET A 123 0.70 -4.26 -9.37
N GLY A 124 1.60 -3.90 -10.30
CA GLY A 124 1.60 -2.55 -10.88
C GLY A 124 0.27 -2.21 -11.57
N GLY A 125 -0.26 -3.15 -12.37
CA GLY A 125 -1.55 -2.97 -13.04
C GLY A 125 -2.72 -2.90 -12.06
N TRP A 126 -2.70 -3.74 -11.01
CA TRP A 126 -3.74 -3.73 -9.98
C TRP A 126 -3.75 -2.43 -9.18
N ILE A 127 -2.60 -1.95 -8.71
CA ILE A 127 -2.47 -0.68 -7.97
C ILE A 127 -2.96 0.47 -8.85
N ALA A 128 -2.48 0.57 -10.09
CA ALA A 128 -2.89 1.62 -11.02
C ALA A 128 -4.41 1.60 -11.27
N SER A 129 -4.99 0.43 -11.51
CA SER A 129 -6.43 0.30 -11.72
C SER A 129 -7.24 0.66 -10.47
N THR A 130 -6.71 0.38 -9.28
CA THR A 130 -7.35 0.70 -7.99
C THR A 130 -7.33 2.20 -7.75
N LEU A 131 -6.19 2.86 -7.99
CA LEU A 131 -6.06 4.32 -7.91
C LEU A 131 -7.03 5.04 -8.83
N VAL A 132 -7.22 4.55 -10.06
CA VAL A 132 -8.20 5.12 -11.02
C VAL A 132 -9.63 4.98 -10.47
N ARG A 133 -10.01 3.79 -9.97
CA ARG A 133 -11.35 3.56 -9.40
C ARG A 133 -11.63 4.48 -8.21
N LEU A 134 -10.65 4.69 -7.34
CA LEU A 134 -10.76 5.62 -6.22
C LEU A 134 -10.86 7.08 -6.70
N GLY A 135 -10.09 7.45 -7.72
CA GLY A 135 -10.13 8.79 -8.32
C GLY A 135 -11.45 9.13 -9.02
N ASP A 136 -12.17 8.11 -9.51
CA ASP A 136 -13.48 8.27 -10.15
C ASP A 136 -14.63 8.50 -9.15
N LEU A 137 -14.41 8.22 -7.86
CA LEU A 137 -15.41 8.42 -6.81
C LEU A 137 -15.79 9.90 -6.68
N LYS A 138 -17.09 10.15 -6.52
CA LYS A 138 -17.63 11.50 -6.31
C LYS A 138 -17.55 11.84 -4.82
N LEU A 139 -16.36 12.22 -4.38
CA LEU A 139 -16.09 12.70 -3.03
C LEU A 139 -15.89 14.21 -3.00
N ASP A 140 -16.16 14.82 -1.86
CA ASP A 140 -15.98 16.25 -1.66
C ASP A 140 -14.53 16.55 -1.31
N PHE A 141 -13.81 17.14 -2.25
CA PHE A 141 -12.41 17.53 -2.08
C PHE A 141 -12.28 19.03 -1.84
N LEU A 142 -11.28 19.41 -1.06
CA LEU A 142 -10.82 20.78 -1.00
C LEU A 142 -10.41 21.28 -2.41
N PRO A 143 -10.45 22.61 -2.63
CA PRO A 143 -9.87 23.22 -3.82
C PRO A 143 -8.44 22.71 -4.02
N ALA A 144 -7.98 22.64 -5.28
CA ALA A 144 -6.56 22.41 -5.51
C ALA A 144 -5.79 23.61 -4.94
N ASP A 145 -4.62 23.37 -4.35
CA ASP A 145 -3.72 24.48 -4.04
C ASP A 145 -3.44 25.19 -5.37
N GLU A 146 -3.65 26.51 -5.40
CA GLU A 146 -3.10 27.34 -6.48
C GLU A 146 -1.60 27.09 -6.49
N ASP A 147 -1.00 26.82 -7.65
CA ASP A 147 0.45 26.53 -7.76
C ASP A 147 1.25 27.67 -7.11
N GLY A 148 1.58 27.48 -5.83
CA GLY A 148 2.11 28.49 -4.93
C GLY A 148 3.61 28.33 -4.75
N ASP A 149 4.34 28.97 -5.67
CA ASP A 149 5.72 29.43 -5.55
C ASP A 149 6.80 28.34 -5.37
N GLN A 150 7.64 28.19 -6.41
CA GLN A 150 8.95 27.58 -6.28
C GLN A 150 9.71 28.30 -5.15
N ARG A 151 9.97 27.62 -4.04
CA ARG A 151 10.99 28.01 -3.09
C ARG A 151 11.82 26.80 -2.68
#